data_AF-A0A455BKA1-F1
#
_entry.id   AF-A0A455BKA1-F1
#
_cell.length_a   1.000
_cell.length_b   1.000
_cell.length_c   1.000
_cell.angle_alpha   90.00
_cell.angle_beta   90.00
_cell.angle_gamma   90.00
#
_symmetry.space_group_name_H-M   'P 1'
#
loop_
_entity.id
_entity.type
_entity.pdbx_description
1 polymer ?
#
loop_
_entity_poly.entity_id
_entity_poly.type
_entity_poly.pdbx_seq_one_letter_code
_entity_poly.pdbx_strand_id
1 'polypeptide(L)'
;MGFPGMAGLFGPKGPPGDIGFKGIQGPRGPPGLMGKEGIIGPLGILGPSGRQGPKGDKGRRGDLGLQGPRGPPGPRGQPGPPGPPGSPIHFQQDDLGAAFQTWMDASGALRAEGYSHPDRLVLDQGGEIFKTLHYLSNLIQSIKTPLGTKENPARVCRDLMDCERKMVDGTYWVDPNLGCSSDTIEVSCNFTHGGQTCLKPITASKVEFAISRVQMNFLHLLSSEVTQQITIHCLNMTVWQEGTRQTPAKQAVRFRAWNGQIFEAGGQFRPEVSMDGCKVQDGRWHQTLFTFRTQDPQQLPIVSVDNLPPASSGKQYRLEVGPACFL
;
A
#
# COMPACT_ATOMS: atom_id res chain seq x y z
N MET A 1 -10.01 -79.33 -5.66
CA MET A 1 -10.85 -78.37 -4.90
C MET A 1 -9.96 -77.72 -3.85
N GLY A 2 -9.75 -76.40 -3.93
CA GLY A 2 -9.04 -75.61 -2.93
C GLY A 2 -10.00 -74.60 -2.31
N PHE A 3 -9.98 -74.46 -0.98
CA PHE A 3 -10.88 -73.59 -0.23
C PHE A 3 -10.63 -72.10 -0.52
N PRO A 4 -11.66 -71.22 -0.47
CA PRO A 4 -11.47 -69.78 -0.63
C PRO A 4 -10.62 -69.19 0.51
N GLY A 5 -9.71 -68.27 0.18
CA GLY A 5 -8.89 -67.57 1.16
C GLY A 5 -9.71 -66.68 2.10
N MET A 6 -9.33 -66.63 3.38
CA MET A 6 -9.98 -65.79 4.39
C MET A 6 -9.86 -64.29 4.04
N ALA A 7 -10.94 -63.55 4.29
CA ALA A 7 -10.97 -62.09 4.15
C ALA A 7 -9.99 -61.42 5.13
N GLY A 8 -9.23 -60.44 4.62
CA GLY A 8 -8.26 -59.68 5.42
C GLY A 8 -8.93 -58.88 6.54
N LEU A 9 -8.30 -58.88 7.73
CA LEU A 9 -8.74 -58.11 8.89
C LEU A 9 -8.67 -56.59 8.62
N PHE A 10 -9.68 -55.86 9.10
CA PHE A 10 -9.71 -54.40 9.04
C PHE A 10 -8.54 -53.78 9.82
N GLY A 11 -7.91 -52.76 9.22
CA GLY A 11 -6.80 -52.03 9.84
C GLY A 11 -7.21 -51.29 11.12
N PRO A 12 -6.25 -51.02 12.03
CA PRO A 12 -6.52 -50.35 13.29
C PRO A 12 -7.05 -48.92 13.05
N LYS A 13 -7.94 -48.48 13.95
CA LYS A 13 -8.48 -47.12 13.94
C LYS A 13 -7.35 -46.11 14.18
N GLY A 14 -7.29 -45.06 13.35
CA GLY A 14 -6.27 -44.01 13.47
C GLY A 14 -6.34 -43.27 14.82
N PRO A 15 -5.22 -42.64 15.25
CA PRO A 15 -5.16 -41.90 16.51
C PRO A 15 -6.13 -40.71 16.51
N PRO A 16 -6.61 -40.27 17.69
CA PRO A 16 -7.41 -39.04 17.82
C PRO A 16 -6.63 -37.83 17.30
N GLY A 17 -7.32 -36.90 16.64
CA GLY A 17 -6.72 -35.64 16.18
C GLY A 17 -6.33 -34.72 17.34
N ASP A 18 -5.33 -33.88 17.10
CA ASP A 18 -4.80 -32.95 18.10
C ASP A 18 -5.84 -31.91 18.54
N ILE A 19 -5.76 -31.53 19.83
CA ILE A 19 -6.61 -30.50 20.43
C ILE A 19 -6.23 -29.14 19.83
N GLY A 20 -7.21 -28.43 19.27
CA GLY A 20 -7.01 -27.12 18.65
C GLY A 20 -6.39 -26.08 19.60
N PHE A 21 -5.53 -25.22 19.06
CA PHE A 21 -4.87 -24.17 19.83
C PHE A 21 -5.86 -23.21 20.50
N LYS A 22 -5.51 -22.79 21.72
CA LYS A 22 -6.28 -21.80 22.49
C LYS A 22 -6.24 -20.45 21.75
N GLY A 23 -7.41 -19.83 21.56
CA GLY A 23 -7.53 -18.55 20.86
C GLY A 23 -6.64 -17.45 21.46
N ILE A 24 -6.04 -16.65 20.59
CA ILE A 24 -5.22 -15.49 20.95
C ILE A 24 -6.04 -14.45 21.72
N GLN A 25 -5.49 -13.95 22.82
CA GLN A 25 -6.11 -12.91 23.63
C GLN A 25 -6.13 -11.59 22.84
N GLY A 26 -7.29 -10.92 22.81
CA GLY A 26 -7.45 -9.66 22.09
C GLY A 26 -6.49 -8.56 22.59
N PRO A 27 -6.11 -7.61 21.72
CA PRO A 27 -5.19 -6.54 22.10
C PRO A 27 -5.78 -5.68 23.21
N ARG A 28 -4.90 -5.19 24.10
CA ARG A 28 -5.27 -4.26 25.18
C ARG A 28 -5.80 -2.96 24.56
N GLY A 29 -6.91 -2.45 25.08
CA GLY A 29 -7.48 -1.17 24.63
C GLY A 29 -6.48 -0.01 24.78
N PRO A 30 -6.61 1.05 23.96
CA PRO A 30 -5.71 2.19 24.00
C PRO A 30 -5.73 2.89 25.37
N PRO A 31 -4.61 3.48 25.83
CA PRO A 31 -4.58 4.30 27.03
C PRO A 31 -5.60 5.45 26.94
N GLY A 32 -6.30 5.74 28.05
CA GLY A 32 -7.18 6.90 28.12
C GLY A 32 -6.40 8.20 27.92
N LEU A 33 -7.02 9.16 27.21
CA LEU A 33 -6.42 10.48 26.98
C LEU A 33 -6.17 11.19 28.32
N MET A 34 -4.96 11.75 28.47
CA MET A 34 -4.59 12.57 29.61
C MET A 34 -5.51 13.80 29.69
N GLY A 35 -6.06 14.07 30.87
CA GLY A 35 -6.90 15.25 31.10
C GLY A 35 -6.13 16.53 30.78
N LYS A 36 -6.81 17.50 30.15
CA LYS A 36 -6.24 18.80 29.80
C LYS A 36 -5.75 19.51 31.07
N GLU A 37 -4.56 20.10 31.02
CA GLU A 37 -4.02 20.91 32.13
C GLU A 37 -5.02 21.99 32.54
N GLY A 38 -5.28 22.07 33.85
CA GLY A 38 -6.09 23.13 34.43
C GLY A 38 -5.41 24.49 34.24
N ILE A 39 -6.22 25.51 33.99
CA ILE A 39 -5.79 26.91 33.86
C ILE A 39 -5.04 27.34 35.13
N ILE A 40 -3.85 27.96 34.97
CA ILE A 40 -3.03 28.46 36.08
C ILE A 40 -3.79 29.58 36.79
N GLY A 41 -4.10 29.38 38.07
CA GLY A 41 -4.69 30.41 38.92
C GLY A 41 -3.67 31.50 39.29
N PRO A 42 -4.12 32.75 39.54
CA PRO A 42 -3.22 33.84 39.92
C PRO A 42 -2.54 33.61 41.28
N LEU A 43 -1.32 34.12 41.45
CA LEU A 43 -0.51 33.96 42.66
C LEU A 43 -1.21 34.52 43.91
N GLY A 44 -1.40 33.67 44.92
CA GLY A 44 -1.93 34.03 46.24
C GLY A 44 -0.84 34.37 47.27
N ILE A 45 -1.18 35.28 48.19
CA ILE A 45 -0.32 35.85 49.25
C ILE A 45 -0.21 34.86 50.44
N LEU A 46 0.92 34.89 51.15
CA LEU A 46 1.37 33.88 52.13
C LEU A 46 0.76 34.00 53.55
N GLY A 47 0.32 32.85 54.11
CA GLY A 47 0.23 32.48 55.55
C GLY A 47 -1.09 32.80 56.28
N PRO A 48 -1.55 32.03 57.31
CA PRO A 48 -0.80 31.14 58.23
C PRO A 48 -1.36 29.69 58.39
N SER A 49 -0.65 28.84 59.15
CA SER A 49 -0.91 27.40 59.34
C SER A 49 -2.20 27.04 60.09
N GLY A 50 -2.89 25.97 59.64
CA GLY A 50 -4.08 25.38 60.26
C GLY A 50 -4.03 23.84 60.37
N ARG A 51 -4.77 23.30 61.35
CA ARG A 51 -4.60 21.98 62.01
C ARG A 51 -5.18 20.75 61.27
N GLN A 52 -4.79 19.59 61.83
CA GLN A 52 -4.93 18.16 61.47
C GLN A 52 -6.19 17.65 60.75
N GLY A 53 -5.99 16.67 59.85
CA GLY A 53 -7.02 15.80 59.24
C GLY A 53 -6.46 14.42 58.83
N PRO A 54 -7.29 13.42 58.49
CA PRO A 54 -7.33 12.15 59.23
C PRO A 54 -6.94 10.86 58.45
N LYS A 55 -6.88 9.76 59.22
CA LYS A 55 -7.02 8.33 58.90
C LYS A 55 -5.96 7.66 58.01
N GLY A 56 -5.35 6.60 58.58
CA GLY A 56 -4.14 5.96 58.09
C GLY A 56 -4.22 5.22 56.75
N ASP A 57 -3.03 4.99 56.19
CA ASP A 57 -2.80 4.42 54.88
C ASP A 57 -3.31 2.98 54.76
N LYS A 58 -3.89 2.68 53.59
CA LYS A 58 -4.21 1.33 53.15
C LYS A 58 -2.89 0.59 52.85
N GLY A 59 -2.72 -0.61 53.41
CA GLY A 59 -1.48 -1.40 53.31
C GLY A 59 -0.95 -1.56 51.87
N ARG A 60 0.39 -1.56 51.74
CA ARG A 60 1.08 -1.78 50.47
C ARG A 60 0.67 -3.12 49.85
N ARG A 61 0.39 -3.10 48.54
CA ARG A 61 0.34 -4.32 47.70
C ARG A 61 1.76 -4.91 47.67
N GLY A 62 1.89 -6.21 47.96
CA GLY A 62 3.17 -6.91 47.97
C GLY A 62 3.91 -6.78 46.63
N ASP A 63 5.24 -6.72 46.70
CA ASP A 63 6.12 -6.61 45.54
C ASP A 63 5.92 -7.78 44.57
N LEU A 64 5.86 -7.48 43.27
CA LEU A 64 5.92 -8.49 42.22
C LEU A 64 7.27 -9.22 42.31
N GLY A 65 7.24 -10.55 42.38
CA GLY A 65 8.44 -11.38 42.38
C GLY A 65 9.34 -11.08 41.18
N LEU A 66 10.64 -11.00 41.42
CA LEU A 66 11.66 -10.75 40.40
C LEU A 66 11.59 -11.81 39.29
N GLN A 67 11.65 -11.35 38.04
CA GLN A 67 11.74 -12.21 36.87
C GLN A 67 13.03 -13.02 36.93
N GLY A 68 12.91 -14.35 36.82
CA GLY A 68 14.07 -15.26 36.85
C GLY A 68 15.07 -14.94 35.72
N PRO A 69 16.37 -15.15 35.94
CA PRO A 69 17.40 -14.83 34.95
C PRO A 69 17.20 -15.63 33.66
N ARG A 70 17.42 -14.96 32.53
CA ARG A 70 17.36 -15.57 31.18
C ARG A 70 18.38 -16.69 31.08
N GLY A 71 17.95 -17.87 30.64
CA GLY A 71 18.82 -19.04 30.46
C GLY A 71 19.95 -18.76 29.45
N PRO A 72 21.11 -19.41 29.61
CA PRO A 72 22.27 -19.18 28.76
C PRO A 72 22.00 -19.60 27.29
N PRO A 73 22.65 -18.96 26.31
CA PRO A 73 22.54 -19.34 24.90
C PRO A 73 22.91 -20.80 24.67
N GLY A 74 22.15 -21.48 23.81
CA GLY A 74 22.45 -22.85 23.39
C GLY A 74 23.78 -22.94 22.62
N PRO A 75 24.45 -24.11 22.64
CA PRO A 75 25.74 -24.29 21.99
C PRO A 75 25.64 -24.13 20.47
N ARG A 76 26.69 -23.56 19.87
CA ARG A 76 26.80 -23.31 18.43
C ARG A 76 26.90 -24.65 17.68
N GLY A 77 26.08 -24.84 16.65
CA GLY A 77 26.10 -26.03 15.80
C GLY A 77 27.43 -26.21 15.06
N GLN A 78 27.80 -27.46 14.79
CA GLN A 78 29.05 -27.81 14.11
C GLN A 78 29.06 -27.32 12.64
N PRO A 79 30.23 -26.92 12.10
CA PRO A 79 30.37 -26.57 10.69
C PRO A 79 30.01 -27.74 9.76
N GLY A 80 29.36 -27.43 8.63
CA GLY A 80 29.08 -28.41 7.57
C GLY A 80 30.34 -28.85 6.83
N PRO A 81 30.30 -30.01 6.13
CA PRO A 81 31.45 -30.53 5.39
C PRO A 81 31.83 -29.63 4.19
N PRO A 82 33.11 -29.63 3.76
CA PRO A 82 33.57 -28.86 2.61
C PRO A 82 32.87 -29.30 1.31
N GLY A 83 32.50 -28.33 0.47
CA GLY A 83 31.98 -28.60 -0.88
C GLY A 83 33.06 -29.15 -1.83
N PRO A 84 32.67 -29.83 -2.92
CA PRO A 84 33.62 -30.36 -3.89
C PRO A 84 34.38 -29.25 -4.64
N PRO A 85 35.60 -29.52 -5.14
CA PRO A 85 36.45 -28.51 -5.79
C PRO A 85 35.80 -27.94 -7.06
N GLY A 86 35.71 -26.60 -7.16
CA GLY A 86 35.30 -25.91 -8.38
C GLY A 86 36.44 -25.84 -9.40
N SER A 87 36.13 -26.13 -10.67
CA SER A 87 37.02 -25.88 -11.80
C SER A 87 37.02 -24.38 -12.16
N PRO A 88 38.18 -23.77 -12.46
CA PRO A 88 38.22 -22.35 -12.79
C PRO A 88 37.77 -22.12 -14.24
N ILE A 89 36.64 -21.43 -14.42
CA ILE A 89 36.30 -20.73 -15.67
C ILE A 89 36.64 -19.26 -15.49
N HIS A 90 37.56 -18.78 -16.33
CA HIS A 90 37.96 -17.38 -16.43
C HIS A 90 36.88 -16.61 -17.21
N PHE A 91 36.10 -15.78 -16.52
CA PHE A 91 35.12 -14.90 -17.15
C PHE A 91 35.81 -13.63 -17.62
N GLN A 92 35.89 -13.45 -18.94
CA GLN A 92 36.06 -12.14 -19.54
C GLN A 92 34.70 -11.70 -20.06
N GLN A 93 34.23 -10.59 -19.52
CA GLN A 93 32.92 -10.01 -19.73
C GLN A 93 32.92 -9.29 -21.07
N ASP A 94 32.49 -10.01 -22.11
CA ASP A 94 31.71 -9.53 -23.27
C ASP A 94 31.61 -10.70 -24.25
N ASP A 95 30.41 -10.93 -24.80
CA ASP A 95 30.08 -11.98 -25.79
C ASP A 95 29.59 -13.35 -25.28
N LEU A 96 28.59 -13.33 -24.37
CA LEU A 96 27.79 -14.52 -24.01
C LEU A 96 26.93 -15.05 -25.18
N GLY A 97 26.75 -14.26 -26.25
CA GLY A 97 25.94 -14.64 -27.41
C GLY A 97 26.66 -15.57 -28.37
N ALA A 98 27.93 -15.28 -28.71
CA ALA A 98 28.68 -16.10 -29.66
C ALA A 98 29.20 -17.42 -29.07
N ALA A 99 29.57 -17.42 -27.78
CA ALA A 99 30.01 -18.63 -27.07
C ALA A 99 28.89 -19.69 -26.96
N PHE A 100 27.63 -19.25 -26.92
CA PHE A 100 26.48 -20.13 -26.86
C PHE A 100 26.21 -20.84 -28.20
N GLN A 101 26.40 -20.14 -29.33
CA GLN A 101 26.27 -20.74 -30.66
C GLN A 101 27.38 -21.76 -30.95
N THR A 102 28.61 -21.49 -30.53
CA THR A 102 29.73 -22.42 -30.70
C THR A 102 29.53 -23.73 -29.91
N TRP A 103 28.86 -23.66 -28.75
CA TRP A 103 28.51 -24.86 -27.98
C TRP A 103 27.34 -25.65 -28.60
N MET A 104 26.38 -24.97 -29.22
CA MET A 104 25.31 -25.61 -30.01
C MET A 104 25.86 -26.33 -31.25
N ASP A 105 26.83 -25.74 -31.94
CA ASP A 105 27.48 -26.37 -33.10
C ASP A 105 28.33 -27.58 -32.68
N ALA A 106 29.01 -27.50 -31.53
CA ALA A 106 29.78 -28.62 -30.98
C ALA A 106 28.88 -29.79 -30.50
N SER A 107 27.69 -29.51 -30.00
CA SER A 107 26.72 -30.56 -29.61
C SER A 107 25.97 -31.15 -30.81
N GLY A 108 25.85 -30.42 -31.93
CA GLY A 108 25.38 -30.94 -33.21
C GLY A 108 26.38 -31.86 -33.92
N ALA A 109 27.68 -31.58 -33.80
CA ALA A 109 28.75 -32.33 -34.47
C ALA A 109 29.04 -33.72 -33.86
N LEU A 110 28.63 -33.99 -32.61
CA LEU A 110 28.83 -35.30 -31.95
C LEU A 110 27.83 -36.39 -32.41
N ARG A 111 27.03 -36.14 -33.46
CA ARG A 111 26.01 -37.08 -33.95
C ARG A 111 26.41 -37.94 -35.15
N ALA A 112 27.67 -37.91 -35.54
CA ALA A 112 28.15 -38.75 -36.63
C ALA A 112 29.50 -39.37 -36.28
N GLU A 113 29.51 -40.37 -35.40
CA GLU A 113 30.31 -41.60 -35.57
C GLU A 113 29.67 -42.70 -34.70
N GLY A 114 29.31 -43.82 -35.34
CA GLY A 114 28.59 -44.90 -34.70
C GLY A 114 29.50 -45.75 -33.83
N TYR A 115 29.10 -45.99 -32.58
CA TYR A 115 29.44 -47.21 -31.85
C TYR A 115 28.32 -47.53 -30.84
N SER A 116 27.86 -48.76 -30.89
CA SER A 116 26.79 -49.33 -30.08
C SER A 116 27.15 -49.40 -28.59
N HIS A 117 26.43 -48.68 -27.74
CA HIS A 117 26.35 -48.91 -26.29
C HIS A 117 24.92 -48.69 -25.79
N PRO A 118 24.32 -49.64 -25.04
CA PRO A 118 22.95 -49.51 -24.55
C PRO A 118 22.97 -48.82 -23.18
N ASP A 119 23.14 -47.51 -23.15
CA ASP A 119 22.80 -46.70 -21.96
C ASP A 119 21.92 -45.53 -22.39
N ARG A 120 20.65 -45.87 -22.64
CA ARG A 120 19.58 -44.93 -22.99
C ARG A 120 18.97 -44.33 -21.73
N LEU A 121 19.77 -43.62 -20.93
CA LEU A 121 19.33 -42.80 -19.80
C LEU A 121 19.98 -41.39 -19.79
N VAL A 122 20.27 -40.82 -20.97
CA VAL A 122 20.87 -39.46 -21.10
C VAL A 122 19.96 -38.50 -21.89
N LEU A 123 18.64 -38.67 -21.86
CA LEU A 123 17.72 -37.74 -22.50
C LEU A 123 16.58 -37.33 -21.55
N ASP A 124 16.86 -36.31 -20.73
CA ASP A 124 15.87 -35.27 -20.38
C ASP A 124 16.52 -34.06 -19.66
N GLN A 125 17.68 -34.25 -19.02
CA GLN A 125 18.31 -33.20 -18.20
C GLN A 125 18.64 -31.92 -18.98
N GLY A 126 19.08 -32.03 -20.24
CA GLY A 126 19.35 -30.84 -21.07
C GLY A 126 18.10 -29.99 -21.31
N GLY A 127 16.97 -30.63 -21.62
CA GLY A 127 15.69 -29.94 -21.82
C GLY A 127 15.20 -29.26 -20.55
N GLU A 128 15.31 -29.93 -19.40
CA GLU A 128 14.97 -29.38 -18.09
C GLU A 128 15.88 -28.20 -17.68
N ILE A 129 17.18 -28.27 -17.99
CA ILE A 129 18.12 -27.15 -17.78
C ILE A 129 17.72 -25.95 -18.65
N PHE A 130 17.40 -26.16 -19.94
CA PHE A 130 16.97 -25.09 -20.82
C PHE A 130 15.65 -24.46 -20.39
N LYS A 131 14.67 -25.27 -19.96
CA LYS A 131 13.42 -24.76 -19.37
C LYS A 131 13.70 -23.90 -18.14
N THR A 132 14.60 -24.35 -17.27
CA THR A 132 14.99 -23.61 -16.06
C THR A 132 15.69 -22.29 -16.39
N LEU A 133 16.66 -22.29 -17.30
CA LEU A 133 17.37 -21.08 -17.73
C LEU A 133 16.42 -20.08 -18.39
N HIS A 134 15.53 -20.57 -19.25
CA HIS A 134 14.53 -19.72 -19.89
C HIS A 134 13.54 -19.14 -18.88
N TYR A 135 13.10 -19.94 -17.91
CA TYR A 135 12.27 -19.47 -16.79
C TYR A 135 12.98 -18.38 -15.97
N LEU A 136 14.24 -18.60 -15.58
CA LEU A 136 15.03 -17.61 -14.83
C LEU A 136 15.25 -16.33 -15.63
N SER A 137 15.54 -16.44 -16.94
CA SER A 137 15.68 -15.30 -17.83
C SER A 137 14.39 -14.48 -17.89
N ASN A 138 13.24 -15.14 -18.07
CA ASN A 138 11.93 -14.49 -18.08
C ASN A 138 11.59 -13.85 -16.73
N LEU A 139 11.95 -14.50 -15.61
CA LEU A 139 11.77 -13.95 -14.27
C LEU A 139 12.61 -12.68 -14.07
N ILE A 140 13.87 -12.69 -14.49
CA ILE A 140 14.75 -11.52 -14.42
C ILE A 140 14.21 -10.38 -15.29
N GLN A 141 13.73 -10.69 -16.51
CA GLN A 141 13.11 -9.70 -17.38
C GLN A 141 11.83 -9.12 -16.76
N SER A 142 11.04 -9.95 -16.09
CA SER A 142 9.84 -9.54 -15.36
C SER A 142 10.15 -8.55 -14.23
N ILE A 143 11.28 -8.74 -13.52
CA ILE A 143 11.74 -7.82 -12.46
C ILE A 143 12.29 -6.53 -13.06
N LYS A 144 13.03 -6.63 -14.17
CA LYS A 144 13.64 -5.46 -14.82
C LYS A 144 12.60 -4.57 -15.51
N THR A 145 11.55 -5.18 -16.07
CA THR A 145 10.49 -4.49 -16.83
C THR A 145 9.12 -4.95 -16.34
N PRO A 146 8.64 -4.39 -15.20
CA PRO A 146 7.36 -4.78 -14.65
C PRO A 146 6.22 -4.49 -15.64
N LEU A 147 5.23 -5.38 -15.68
CA LEU A 147 4.07 -5.23 -16.58
C LEU A 147 2.98 -4.33 -15.98
N GLY A 148 3.04 -4.07 -14.67
CA GLY A 148 1.98 -3.36 -13.95
C GLY A 148 0.73 -4.22 -13.73
N THR A 149 0.90 -5.55 -13.68
CA THR A 149 -0.17 -6.49 -13.27
C THR A 149 -0.10 -6.72 -11.77
N LYS A 150 -1.13 -7.34 -11.19
CA LYS A 150 -1.16 -7.61 -9.75
C LYS A 150 -0.01 -8.54 -9.29
N GLU A 151 0.39 -9.46 -10.15
CA GLU A 151 1.47 -10.42 -9.91
C GLU A 151 2.85 -9.81 -10.15
N ASN A 152 2.92 -8.79 -11.01
CA ASN A 152 4.14 -8.07 -11.35
C ASN A 152 3.89 -6.55 -11.39
N PRO A 153 3.66 -5.94 -10.21
CA PRO A 153 3.38 -4.53 -10.09
C PRO A 153 4.64 -3.71 -10.37
N ALA A 154 4.46 -2.50 -10.88
CA ALA A 154 5.55 -1.52 -10.92
C ALA A 154 5.58 -0.69 -9.65
N ARG A 155 6.63 0.11 -9.42
CA ARG A 155 6.67 0.97 -8.23
C ARG A 155 5.71 2.17 -8.33
N VAL A 156 5.70 2.84 -9.48
CA VAL A 156 4.78 3.94 -9.85
C VAL A 156 4.48 3.90 -11.34
N CYS A 157 3.42 4.59 -11.79
CA CYS A 157 3.05 4.63 -13.21
C CYS A 157 4.14 5.26 -14.10
N ARG A 158 4.94 6.19 -13.56
CA ARG A 158 6.05 6.80 -14.27
C ARG A 158 7.12 5.76 -14.65
N ASP A 159 7.45 4.86 -13.73
CA ASP A 159 8.45 3.79 -13.99
C ASP A 159 7.98 2.83 -15.09
N LEU A 160 6.67 2.59 -15.21
CA LEU A 160 6.10 1.80 -16.32
C LEU A 160 6.29 2.48 -17.68
N MET A 161 6.24 3.81 -17.71
CA MET A 161 6.44 4.61 -18.93
C MET A 161 7.89 4.57 -19.40
N ASP A 162 8.84 4.62 -18.46
CA ASP A 162 10.26 4.72 -18.74
C ASP A 162 10.88 3.38 -19.19
N CYS A 163 10.15 2.26 -19.05
CA CYS A 163 10.60 0.90 -19.40
C CYS A 163 10.54 0.55 -20.92
N GLU A 164 10.70 1.54 -21.81
CA GLU A 164 10.82 1.39 -23.29
C GLU A 164 9.64 0.69 -24.00
N ARG A 165 8.45 0.65 -23.40
CA ARG A 165 7.23 0.07 -24.00
C ARG A 165 6.16 1.13 -24.21
N LYS A 166 5.41 1.01 -25.32
CA LYS A 166 4.21 1.84 -25.53
C LYS A 166 3.12 1.39 -24.56
N MET A 167 2.93 2.18 -23.51
CA MET A 167 1.85 2.00 -22.55
C MET A 167 0.61 2.80 -22.96
N VAL A 168 -0.57 2.36 -22.52
CA VAL A 168 -1.86 3.00 -22.82
C VAL A 168 -2.51 3.41 -21.51
N ASP A 169 -3.16 4.57 -21.48
CA ASP A 169 -3.86 5.03 -20.29
C ASP A 169 -4.89 3.98 -19.83
N GLY A 170 -4.88 3.66 -18.54
CA GLY A 170 -5.65 2.53 -18.05
C GLY A 170 -5.46 2.25 -16.58
N THR A 171 -6.01 1.13 -16.13
CA THR A 171 -5.86 0.64 -14.75
C THR A 171 -4.70 -0.33 -14.66
N TYR A 172 -3.83 -0.11 -13.68
CA TYR A 172 -2.62 -0.89 -13.43
C TYR A 172 -2.44 -1.13 -11.93
N TRP A 173 -1.54 -2.04 -11.57
CA TRP A 173 -1.15 -2.31 -10.21
C TRP A 173 0.23 -1.76 -9.93
N VAL A 174 0.35 -1.03 -8.82
CA VAL A 174 1.63 -0.47 -8.36
C VAL A 174 1.90 -0.82 -6.90
N ASP A 175 3.18 -0.83 -6.55
CA ASP A 175 3.71 -1.14 -5.23
C ASP A 175 4.78 -0.11 -4.80
N PRO A 176 4.38 1.08 -4.32
CA PRO A 176 5.31 2.17 -3.99
C PRO A 176 6.37 1.83 -2.93
N ASN A 177 5.97 1.10 -1.88
CA ASN A 177 6.85 0.70 -0.78
C ASN A 177 7.76 -0.49 -1.14
N LEU A 178 7.44 -1.20 -2.23
CA LEU A 178 8.03 -2.48 -2.60
C LEU A 178 7.85 -3.55 -1.49
N GLY A 179 8.31 -4.76 -1.79
CA GLY A 179 8.38 -5.84 -0.82
C GLY A 179 7.36 -6.94 -1.13
N CYS A 180 6.42 -7.16 -0.22
CA CYS A 180 5.42 -8.21 -0.39
C CYS A 180 4.26 -7.69 -1.22
N SER A 181 4.03 -8.22 -2.43
CA SER A 181 2.98 -7.73 -3.35
C SER A 181 1.53 -7.86 -2.86
N SER A 182 1.32 -8.35 -1.63
CA SER A 182 0.01 -8.46 -0.98
C SER A 182 -0.68 -7.12 -0.69
N ASP A 183 0.09 -6.03 -0.53
CA ASP A 183 -0.43 -4.68 -0.26
C ASP A 183 -0.32 -3.76 -1.48
N THR A 184 -0.21 -4.34 -2.67
CA THR A 184 -0.29 -3.63 -3.96
C THR A 184 -1.59 -2.86 -4.08
N ILE A 185 -1.51 -1.72 -4.76
CA ILE A 185 -2.64 -0.83 -4.97
C ILE A 185 -3.02 -0.76 -6.44
N GLU A 186 -4.33 -0.79 -6.70
CA GLU A 186 -4.88 -0.55 -8.03
C GLU A 186 -4.98 0.96 -8.28
N VAL A 187 -4.41 1.40 -9.39
CA VAL A 187 -4.31 2.82 -9.76
C VAL A 187 -4.67 3.02 -11.22
N SER A 188 -5.06 4.24 -11.57
CA SER A 188 -5.18 4.65 -12.97
C SER A 188 -3.87 5.31 -13.39
N CYS A 189 -3.17 4.73 -14.35
CA CYS A 189 -1.99 5.36 -14.94
C CYS A 189 -2.40 6.22 -16.12
N ASN A 190 -1.93 7.47 -16.11
CA ASN A 190 -2.10 8.40 -17.21
C ASN A 190 -0.73 8.69 -17.85
N PHE A 191 -0.41 7.94 -18.90
CA PHE A 191 0.83 8.06 -19.66
C PHE A 191 0.81 9.25 -20.62
N THR A 192 -0.38 9.66 -21.08
CA THR A 192 -0.51 10.88 -21.90
C THR A 192 -0.10 12.15 -21.14
N HIS A 193 -0.22 12.17 -19.81
CA HIS A 193 0.21 13.26 -18.93
C HIS A 193 1.51 12.96 -18.18
N GLY A 194 2.44 12.20 -18.78
CA GLY A 194 3.78 12.00 -18.23
C GLY A 194 3.87 10.90 -17.16
N GLY A 195 2.91 9.98 -17.11
CA GLY A 195 2.94 8.81 -16.23
C GLY A 195 2.37 9.07 -14.84
N GLN A 196 1.33 9.90 -14.74
CA GLN A 196 0.68 10.19 -13.46
C GLN A 196 0.07 8.93 -12.85
N THR A 197 0.28 8.76 -11.55
CA THR A 197 -0.33 7.71 -10.74
C THR A 197 -1.58 8.26 -10.07
N CYS A 198 -2.77 7.88 -10.56
CA CYS A 198 -4.03 8.39 -10.07
C CYS A 198 -4.76 7.40 -9.16
N LEU A 199 -4.96 7.80 -7.91
CA LEU A 199 -5.78 7.10 -6.92
C LEU A 199 -7.26 7.44 -7.16
N LYS A 200 -8.09 6.42 -7.41
CA LYS A 200 -9.54 6.59 -7.52
C LYS A 200 -10.19 6.51 -6.14
N PRO A 201 -11.20 7.34 -5.83
CA PRO A 201 -11.96 7.17 -4.62
C PRO A 201 -12.79 5.88 -4.68
N ILE A 202 -13.10 5.29 -3.53
CA ILE A 202 -13.94 4.08 -3.40
C ILE A 202 -15.32 4.34 -4.01
N THR A 203 -15.85 5.55 -3.82
CA THR A 203 -17.09 6.00 -4.45
C THR A 203 -16.91 7.42 -4.96
N ALA A 204 -17.51 7.75 -6.11
CA ALA A 204 -17.51 9.12 -6.61
C ALA A 204 -18.21 10.10 -5.64
N SER A 205 -19.02 9.63 -4.70
CA SER A 205 -19.76 10.48 -3.75
C SER A 205 -19.02 10.84 -2.47
N LYS A 206 -17.85 10.23 -2.20
CA LYS A 206 -17.14 10.40 -0.92
C LYS A 206 -15.64 10.54 -1.13
N VAL A 207 -15.01 11.30 -0.23
CA VAL A 207 -13.55 11.49 -0.16
C VAL A 207 -12.87 10.35 0.62
N GLU A 208 -13.10 9.11 0.16
CA GLU A 208 -12.55 7.89 0.75
C GLU A 208 -11.72 7.14 -0.29
N PHE A 209 -10.46 6.81 0.04
CA PHE A 209 -9.52 6.13 -0.86
C PHE A 209 -9.07 4.80 -0.25
N ALA A 210 -9.02 3.74 -1.06
CA ALA A 210 -8.59 2.40 -0.63
C ALA A 210 -7.05 2.28 -0.65
N ILE A 211 -6.37 3.04 0.20
CA ILE A 211 -4.90 3.04 0.31
C ILE A 211 -4.46 3.01 1.76
N SER A 212 -3.41 2.23 2.05
CA SER A 212 -2.81 2.19 3.39
C SER A 212 -1.95 3.42 3.63
N ARG A 213 -1.77 3.80 4.90
CA ARG A 213 -0.91 4.94 5.27
C ARG A 213 0.54 4.74 4.82
N VAL A 214 1.03 3.49 4.81
CA VAL A 214 2.39 3.17 4.38
C VAL A 214 2.53 3.43 2.88
N GLN A 215 1.65 2.85 2.06
CA GLN A 215 1.69 3.05 0.60
C GLN A 215 1.52 4.53 0.22
N MET A 216 0.63 5.24 0.92
CA MET A 216 0.43 6.68 0.73
C MET A 216 1.72 7.48 0.98
N ASN A 217 2.42 7.19 2.08
CA ASN A 217 3.67 7.89 2.41
C ASN A 217 4.74 7.67 1.35
N PHE A 218 4.87 6.45 0.80
CA PHE A 218 5.82 6.19 -0.28
C PHE A 218 5.40 6.89 -1.56
N LEU A 219 4.10 6.90 -1.90
CA LEU A 219 3.61 7.65 -3.06
C LEU A 219 3.91 9.15 -2.92
N HIS A 220 3.76 9.73 -1.72
CA HIS A 220 4.15 11.11 -1.44
C HIS A 220 5.63 11.37 -1.65
N LEU A 221 6.50 10.44 -1.24
CA LEU A 221 7.96 10.58 -1.41
C LEU A 221 8.42 10.43 -2.86
N LEU A 222 7.69 9.65 -3.66
CA LEU A 222 7.99 9.36 -5.06
C LEU A 222 7.41 10.38 -6.02
N SER A 223 6.65 11.35 -5.51
CA SER A 223 5.95 12.35 -6.31
C SER A 223 6.45 13.75 -5.99
N SER A 224 6.36 14.63 -6.97
CA SER A 224 6.76 16.04 -6.92
C SER A 224 5.57 16.98 -7.02
N GLU A 225 4.50 16.53 -7.67
CA GLU A 225 3.27 17.29 -7.85
C GLU A 225 2.08 16.37 -7.59
N VAL A 226 1.01 16.95 -7.06
CA VAL A 226 -0.27 16.26 -6.93
C VAL A 226 -1.42 17.17 -7.34
N THR A 227 -2.38 16.57 -8.03
CA THR A 227 -3.61 17.23 -8.48
C THR A 227 -4.84 16.42 -8.07
N GLN A 228 -5.91 17.11 -7.70
CA GLN A 228 -7.21 16.49 -7.47
C GLN A 228 -8.32 17.45 -7.87
N GLN A 229 -9.41 16.91 -8.39
CA GLN A 229 -10.60 17.67 -8.72
C GLN A 229 -11.80 17.17 -7.93
N ILE A 230 -12.63 18.09 -7.44
CA ILE A 230 -13.88 17.79 -6.75
C ILE A 230 -14.95 18.72 -7.30
N THR A 231 -16.06 18.15 -7.75
CA THR A 231 -17.23 18.88 -8.22
C THR A 231 -18.34 18.77 -7.19
N ILE A 232 -18.94 19.92 -6.84
CA ILE A 232 -20.13 19.97 -6.02
C ILE A 232 -21.29 20.39 -6.91
N HIS A 233 -22.22 19.47 -7.12
CA HIS A 233 -23.51 19.74 -7.75
C HIS A 233 -24.46 20.27 -6.67
N CYS A 234 -25.16 21.35 -6.98
CA CYS A 234 -25.95 22.11 -6.03
C CYS A 234 -27.31 22.49 -6.62
N LEU A 235 -28.33 22.52 -5.76
CA LEU A 235 -29.68 22.96 -6.07
C LEU A 235 -30.10 24.01 -5.06
N ASN A 236 -30.34 25.25 -5.53
CA ASN A 236 -30.78 26.39 -4.71
C ASN A 236 -29.91 26.68 -3.47
N MET A 237 -28.59 26.52 -3.59
CA MET A 237 -27.66 26.74 -2.49
C MET A 237 -26.30 27.24 -2.98
N THR A 238 -25.71 28.17 -2.22
CA THR A 238 -24.36 28.68 -2.44
C THR A 238 -23.35 27.81 -1.70
N VAL A 239 -22.22 27.50 -2.34
CA VAL A 239 -21.18 26.64 -1.75
C VAL A 239 -19.83 27.37 -1.59
N TRP A 240 -19.56 28.41 -2.39
CA TRP A 240 -18.26 29.08 -2.41
C TRP A 240 -18.34 30.59 -2.25
N GLN A 241 -18.76 31.33 -3.28
CA GLN A 241 -18.90 32.78 -3.24
C GLN A 241 -20.36 33.21 -3.23
N GLU A 242 -20.63 34.36 -2.61
CA GLU A 242 -21.95 34.99 -2.57
C GLU A 242 -21.92 36.33 -3.32
N GLY A 243 -22.92 36.56 -4.18
CA GLY A 243 -23.09 37.79 -4.94
C GLY A 243 -22.11 37.98 -6.11
N THR A 244 -22.06 39.20 -6.65
CA THR A 244 -21.23 39.58 -7.82
C THR A 244 -19.83 40.08 -7.44
N ARG A 245 -19.56 40.34 -6.16
CA ARG A 245 -18.31 40.96 -5.67
C ARG A 245 -17.24 39.97 -5.20
N GLN A 246 -17.30 38.71 -5.60
CA GLN A 246 -16.35 37.65 -5.21
C GLN A 246 -16.13 37.52 -3.68
N THR A 247 -17.13 37.90 -2.88
CA THR A 247 -17.06 37.78 -1.43
C THR A 247 -17.26 36.32 -1.02
N PRO A 248 -16.40 35.76 -0.13
CA PRO A 248 -16.61 34.43 0.40
C PRO A 248 -17.98 34.31 1.04
N ALA A 249 -18.73 33.24 0.75
CA ALA A 249 -19.97 32.97 1.46
C ALA A 249 -19.67 32.75 2.95
N LYS A 250 -20.54 33.23 3.85
CA LYS A 250 -20.37 33.05 5.31
C LYS A 250 -20.24 31.57 5.73
N GLN A 251 -20.82 30.67 4.94
CA GLN A 251 -20.75 29.22 5.09
C GLN A 251 -20.13 28.56 3.85
N ALA A 252 -19.04 29.13 3.33
CA ALA A 252 -18.29 28.48 2.26
C ALA A 252 -17.77 27.11 2.71
N VAL A 253 -17.76 26.17 1.76
CA VAL A 253 -17.23 24.82 1.98
C VAL A 253 -15.74 24.87 2.32
N ARG A 254 -15.29 23.92 3.13
CA ARG A 254 -13.89 23.77 3.53
C ARG A 254 -13.42 22.37 3.19
N PHE A 255 -12.21 22.25 2.64
CA PHE A 255 -11.64 20.95 2.28
C PHE A 255 -10.43 20.67 3.15
N ARG A 256 -10.44 19.52 3.83
CA ARG A 256 -9.31 19.09 4.65
C ARG A 256 -8.35 18.25 3.84
N ALA A 257 -7.10 18.70 3.81
CA ALA A 257 -5.95 18.02 3.24
C ALA A 257 -5.53 16.78 4.06
N TRP A 258 -4.75 15.89 3.46
CA TRP A 258 -4.21 14.70 4.13
C TRP A 258 -3.31 15.05 5.33
N ASN A 259 -2.48 16.08 5.21
CA ASN A 259 -1.64 16.62 6.29
C ASN A 259 -2.42 17.41 7.37
N GLY A 260 -3.75 17.54 7.23
CA GLY A 260 -4.62 18.26 8.16
C GLY A 260 -4.80 19.75 7.88
N GLN A 261 -4.13 20.32 6.88
CA GLN A 261 -4.36 21.69 6.42
C GLN A 261 -5.78 21.84 5.83
N ILE A 262 -6.27 23.07 5.77
CA ILE A 262 -7.64 23.35 5.31
C ILE A 262 -7.59 24.35 4.15
N PHE A 263 -8.21 23.97 3.04
CA PHE A 263 -8.48 24.83 1.90
C PHE A 263 -9.83 25.53 2.08
N GLU A 264 -9.84 26.87 2.07
CA GLU A 264 -11.05 27.68 2.24
C GLU A 264 -10.96 29.02 1.50
N ALA A 265 -12.10 29.61 1.13
CA ALA A 265 -12.16 30.79 0.25
C ALA A 265 -11.44 32.04 0.80
N GLY A 266 -11.41 32.20 2.13
CA GLY A 266 -10.76 33.32 2.82
C GLY A 266 -9.35 33.00 3.35
N GLY A 267 -8.92 31.74 3.30
CA GLY A 267 -7.72 31.26 3.98
C GLY A 267 -6.43 31.49 3.20
N GLN A 268 -5.32 31.02 3.79
CA GLN A 268 -3.99 30.99 3.17
C GLN A 268 -3.92 29.97 2.03
N PHE A 269 -4.57 28.82 2.20
CA PHE A 269 -4.66 27.78 1.19
C PHE A 269 -6.02 27.90 0.49
N ARG A 270 -6.00 28.22 -0.80
CA ARG A 270 -7.21 28.40 -1.62
C ARG A 270 -7.19 27.42 -2.78
N PRO A 271 -8.28 26.69 -3.04
CA PRO A 271 -8.41 25.90 -4.25
C PRO A 271 -8.63 26.80 -5.46
N GLU A 272 -8.24 26.33 -6.63
CA GLU A 272 -8.59 26.94 -7.89
C GLU A 272 -10.05 26.60 -8.21
N VAL A 273 -10.88 27.62 -8.48
CA VAL A 273 -12.29 27.42 -8.81
C VAL A 273 -12.53 27.80 -10.26
N SER A 274 -12.56 26.78 -11.12
CA SER A 274 -12.69 26.95 -12.57
C SER A 274 -14.11 27.34 -12.98
N MET A 275 -15.11 26.90 -12.23
CA MET A 275 -16.52 27.18 -12.48
C MET A 275 -17.25 27.31 -11.14
N ASP A 276 -18.02 28.38 -10.94
CA ASP A 276 -18.88 28.58 -9.77
C ASP A 276 -20.33 28.90 -10.19
N GLY A 277 -21.07 27.85 -10.54
CA GLY A 277 -22.49 27.93 -10.93
C GLY A 277 -23.44 28.01 -9.74
N CYS A 278 -23.02 27.53 -8.57
CA CYS A 278 -23.84 27.47 -7.35
C CYS A 278 -24.22 28.84 -6.76
N LYS A 279 -23.69 29.93 -7.31
CA LYS A 279 -24.16 31.30 -7.00
C LYS A 279 -25.60 31.56 -7.46
N VAL A 280 -26.10 30.80 -8.43
CA VAL A 280 -27.43 30.98 -9.03
C VAL A 280 -28.46 30.12 -8.29
N GLN A 281 -29.59 30.72 -7.92
CA GLN A 281 -30.70 30.06 -7.22
C GLN A 281 -31.99 30.15 -8.05
N ASP A 282 -32.02 29.42 -9.18
CA ASP A 282 -33.10 29.45 -10.17
C ASP A 282 -33.97 28.17 -10.17
N GLY A 283 -33.80 27.30 -9.18
CA GLY A 283 -34.49 26.00 -9.13
C GLY A 283 -33.87 24.92 -10.00
N ARG A 284 -32.73 25.17 -10.66
CA ARG A 284 -32.01 24.18 -11.48
C ARG A 284 -30.74 23.70 -10.80
N TRP A 285 -30.26 22.56 -11.27
CA TRP A 285 -28.97 22.03 -10.86
C TRP A 285 -27.84 22.84 -11.50
N HIS A 286 -26.92 23.29 -10.65
CA HIS A 286 -25.68 23.92 -11.05
C HIS A 286 -24.51 23.13 -10.45
N GLN A 287 -23.30 23.49 -10.84
CA GLN A 287 -22.09 22.86 -10.33
C GLN A 287 -20.99 23.89 -10.06
N THR A 288 -20.18 23.59 -9.06
CA THR A 288 -18.93 24.30 -8.77
C THR A 288 -17.78 23.31 -8.78
N LEU A 289 -16.76 23.58 -9.61
CA LEU A 289 -15.59 22.72 -9.81
C LEU A 289 -14.39 23.28 -9.06
N PHE A 290 -13.89 22.51 -8.10
CA PHE A 290 -12.70 22.79 -7.31
C PHE A 290 -11.52 21.97 -7.82
N THR A 291 -10.42 22.65 -8.14
CA THR A 291 -9.16 22.04 -8.53
C THR A 291 -8.11 22.35 -7.46
N PHE A 292 -7.50 21.29 -6.93
CA PHE A 292 -6.42 21.35 -5.97
C PHE A 292 -5.15 20.96 -6.70
N ARG A 293 -4.19 21.87 -6.77
CA ARG A 293 -2.88 21.65 -7.39
C ARG A 293 -1.79 22.14 -6.45
N THR A 294 -0.81 21.30 -6.18
CA THR A 294 0.25 21.62 -5.23
C THR A 294 1.53 20.84 -5.52
N GLN A 295 2.66 21.46 -5.18
CA GLN A 295 4.00 20.86 -5.20
C GLN A 295 4.35 20.19 -3.87
N ASP A 296 3.45 20.19 -2.89
CA ASP A 296 3.56 19.41 -1.66
C ASP A 296 2.61 18.20 -1.73
N PRO A 297 3.11 17.00 -2.12
CA PRO A 297 2.31 15.79 -2.21
C PRO A 297 1.55 15.46 -0.92
N GLN A 298 2.06 15.85 0.25
CA GLN A 298 1.46 15.50 1.55
C GLN A 298 0.12 16.21 1.81
N GLN A 299 -0.23 17.22 1.01
CA GLN A 299 -1.51 17.91 1.11
C GLN A 299 -2.68 17.09 0.55
N LEU A 300 -2.45 16.22 -0.43
CA LEU A 300 -3.52 15.46 -1.09
C LEU A 300 -3.38 13.96 -0.83
N PRO A 301 -4.48 13.19 -0.87
CA PRO A 301 -5.84 13.59 -1.26
C PRO A 301 -6.58 14.40 -0.18
N ILE A 302 -7.67 15.05 -0.59
CA ILE A 302 -8.66 15.60 0.34
C ILE A 302 -9.33 14.45 1.10
N VAL A 303 -9.43 14.60 2.42
CA VAL A 303 -9.95 13.58 3.35
C VAL A 303 -11.29 13.94 3.97
N SER A 304 -11.67 15.23 3.98
CA SER A 304 -13.00 15.66 4.42
C SER A 304 -13.47 16.91 3.69
N VAL A 305 -14.79 17.03 3.56
CA VAL A 305 -15.46 18.25 3.08
C VAL A 305 -16.38 18.73 4.20
N ASP A 306 -16.00 19.85 4.81
CA ASP A 306 -16.69 20.45 5.95
C ASP A 306 -17.57 21.63 5.48
N ASN A 307 -18.53 22.04 6.30
CA ASN A 307 -19.48 23.15 6.02
C ASN A 307 -20.38 22.95 4.78
N LEU A 308 -20.65 21.72 4.36
CA LEU A 308 -21.69 21.46 3.37
C LEU A 308 -23.06 21.87 3.94
N PRO A 309 -23.84 22.74 3.26
CA PRO A 309 -25.10 23.21 3.82
C PRO A 309 -26.10 22.05 3.94
N PRO A 310 -26.92 22.00 5.00
CA PRO A 310 -27.81 20.88 5.26
C PRO A 310 -28.84 20.72 4.14
N ALA A 311 -29.09 19.48 3.73
CA ALA A 311 -30.18 19.16 2.82
C ALA A 311 -31.52 19.46 3.51
N SER A 312 -32.31 20.36 2.94
CA SER A 312 -33.64 20.75 3.43
C SER A 312 -34.63 20.77 2.28
N SER A 313 -35.92 21.03 2.55
CA SER A 313 -36.95 21.06 1.51
C SER A 313 -36.59 22.05 0.40
N GLY A 314 -36.23 21.53 -0.78
CA GLY A 314 -35.83 22.32 -1.95
C GLY A 314 -34.34 22.66 -2.08
N LYS A 315 -33.48 22.23 -1.12
CA LYS A 315 -32.01 22.39 -1.18
C LYS A 315 -31.33 21.03 -1.14
N GLN A 316 -30.58 20.71 -2.19
CA GLN A 316 -29.89 19.44 -2.33
C GLN A 316 -28.49 19.65 -2.90
N TYR A 317 -27.57 18.79 -2.52
CA TYR A 317 -26.25 18.73 -3.13
C TYR A 317 -25.88 17.28 -3.47
N ARG A 318 -24.97 17.14 -4.42
CA ARG A 318 -24.30 15.88 -4.74
C ARG A 318 -22.81 16.15 -4.92
N LEU A 319 -21.99 15.35 -4.24
CA LEU A 319 -20.54 15.41 -4.37
C LEU A 319 -20.10 14.46 -5.49
N GLU A 320 -19.15 14.92 -6.30
CA GLU A 320 -18.44 14.12 -7.28
C GLU A 320 -16.93 14.32 -7.05
N VAL A 321 -16.29 13.31 -6.49
CA VAL A 321 -14.88 13.29 -6.12
C VAL A 321 -14.11 12.65 -7.26
N GLY A 322 -13.21 13.42 -7.86
CA GLY A 322 -12.26 12.93 -8.86
C GLY A 322 -11.07 12.22 -8.23
N PRO A 323 -10.26 11.54 -9.06
CA PRO A 323 -9.04 10.88 -8.59
C PRO A 323 -8.00 11.89 -8.12
N ALA A 324 -7.13 11.47 -7.21
CA ALA A 324 -5.94 12.21 -6.82
C ALA A 324 -4.74 11.67 -7.62
N CYS A 325 -4.18 12.50 -8.51
CA CYS A 325 -3.14 12.15 -9.45
C CYS A 325 -1.78 12.70 -9.01
N PHE A 326 -0.80 11.81 -8.90
CA PHE A 326 0.54 12.07 -8.41
C PHE A 326 1.56 11.93 -9.56
N LEU A 327 2.53 12.86 -9.67
CA LEU A 327 3.55 12.89 -10.73
C LEU A 327 4.98 13.02 -10.20
#